data_AF-A0A4U0NIL9-F1
#
_entry.id   AF-A0A4U0NIL9-F1
#
_cell.length_a   1.000
_cell.length_b   1.000
_cell.length_c   1.000
_cell.angle_alpha   90.00
_cell.angle_beta   90.00
_cell.angle_gamma   90.00
#
_symmetry.space_group_name_H-M   'P 1'
#
loop_
_entity.id
_entity.type
_entity.pdbx_description
1 polymer ?
#
loop_
_entity_poly.entity_id
_entity_poly.type
_entity_poly.pdbx_seq_one_letter_code
_entity_poly.pdbx_strand_id
1 'polypeptide(L)'
;MPAAIWAGRNAHPEKVAADIAAALGDELGLGEPPLAVTLSAESAGVPAGSLLPPRERFSGMPAPTRCYVYVDAPTPRAFELRASVMGGRSGIRRSLGLGHLLYAVPLAPRVPSHIELGLGAAPGSVPARFDGDTAVTDRLNRDARLLDLAHALTPATAGLDRQYTWQVACRLTIDPRPDGSVLFVQTLHRPTSRAWSLGAHAVLDFAARAETALV
;
A
#
# COMPACT_ATOMS: atom_id res chain seq x y z
N MET A 1 15.65 -4.92 7.89
CA MET A 1 14.98 -4.88 6.58
C MET A 1 13.66 -5.62 6.71
N PRO A 2 12.56 -5.18 6.08
CA PRO A 2 11.28 -5.85 6.25
C PRO A 2 11.31 -7.21 5.55
N ALA A 3 11.40 -8.27 6.35
CA ALA A 3 11.19 -9.65 5.91
C ALA A 3 9.71 -9.80 5.54
N ALA A 4 9.42 -10.01 4.25
CA ALA A 4 8.08 -10.30 3.76
C ALA A 4 7.70 -11.76 4.11
N ILE A 5 7.57 -12.06 5.40
CA ILE A 5 7.32 -13.43 5.86
C ILE A 5 6.04 -13.43 6.68
N TRP A 6 4.91 -13.37 5.98
CA TRP A 6 3.68 -13.95 6.51
C TRP A 6 3.78 -15.47 6.38
N ALA A 7 3.96 -16.16 7.52
CA ALA A 7 3.83 -17.62 7.61
C ALA A 7 2.40 -17.95 8.04
N GLY A 8 1.42 -17.63 7.18
CA GLY A 8 0.02 -17.96 7.43
C GLY A 8 -0.14 -19.45 7.71
N ARG A 9 -0.46 -19.83 8.95
CA ARG A 9 -0.58 -21.23 9.39
C ARG A 9 -1.77 -21.96 8.72
N ASN A 10 -2.64 -21.23 8.02
CA ASN A 10 -3.83 -21.75 7.34
C ASN A 10 -3.97 -21.15 5.94
N ALA A 11 -3.98 -21.99 4.90
CA ALA A 11 -3.97 -21.56 3.50
C ALA A 11 -5.37 -21.26 2.91
N HIS A 12 -6.24 -20.62 3.69
CA HIS A 12 -7.63 -20.31 3.33
C HIS A 12 -7.86 -18.79 3.17
N PRO A 13 -8.35 -18.30 2.02
CA PRO A 13 -8.55 -16.88 1.76
C PRO A 13 -9.39 -16.14 2.81
N GLU A 14 -10.43 -16.78 3.35
CA GLU A 14 -11.33 -16.19 4.34
C GLU A 14 -10.60 -15.87 5.65
N LYS A 15 -9.66 -16.76 6.04
CA LYS A 15 -8.81 -16.52 7.20
C LYS A 15 -7.82 -15.39 6.95
N VAL A 16 -7.31 -15.25 5.73
CA VAL A 16 -6.42 -14.13 5.37
C VAL A 16 -7.17 -12.81 5.46
N ALA A 17 -8.40 -12.76 4.96
CA ALA A 17 -9.23 -11.56 5.06
C ALA A 17 -9.51 -11.19 6.52
N ALA A 18 -9.84 -12.17 7.37
CA ALA A 18 -10.03 -11.96 8.81
C ALA A 18 -8.74 -11.49 9.51
N ASP A 19 -7.59 -12.10 9.19
CA ASP A 19 -6.29 -11.70 9.75
C ASP A 19 -5.92 -10.26 9.36
N ILE A 20 -6.18 -9.87 8.11
CA ILE A 20 -5.98 -8.48 7.63
C ILE A 20 -6.91 -7.52 8.36
N ALA A 21 -8.20 -7.85 8.49
CA ALA A 21 -9.17 -7.01 9.19
C ALA A 21 -8.81 -6.84 10.67
N ALA A 22 -8.37 -7.91 11.34
CA ALA A 22 -7.90 -7.86 12.72
C ALA A 22 -6.63 -7.00 12.86
N ALA A 23 -5.65 -7.18 11.97
CA ALA A 23 -4.43 -6.37 11.98
C ALA A 23 -4.73 -4.87 11.77
N LEU A 24 -5.66 -4.53 10.89
CA LEU A 24 -6.12 -3.14 10.72
C LEU A 24 -6.85 -2.63 11.97
N GLY A 25 -7.69 -3.47 12.58
CA GLY A 25 -8.38 -3.16 13.83
C GLY A 25 -7.40 -2.80 14.95
N ASP A 26 -6.40 -3.63 15.15
CA ASP A 26 -5.35 -3.42 16.14
C ASP A 26 -4.49 -2.18 15.84
N GLU A 27 -4.08 -1.99 14.57
CA GLU A 27 -3.22 -0.86 14.16
C GLU A 27 -3.91 0.49 14.26
N LEU A 28 -5.20 0.55 13.93
CA LEU A 28 -5.96 1.79 13.86
C LEU A 28 -6.82 2.02 15.11
N GLY A 29 -6.83 1.07 16.06
CA GLY A 29 -7.65 1.14 17.26
C GLY A 29 -9.15 1.13 16.96
N LEU A 30 -9.58 0.34 15.96
CA LEU A 30 -10.98 0.29 15.54
C LEU A 30 -11.82 -0.46 16.57
N GLY A 31 -13.02 0.06 16.86
CA GLY A 31 -13.98 -0.63 17.72
C GLY A 31 -14.57 -1.89 17.07
N GLU A 32 -14.59 -1.95 15.74
CA GLU A 32 -15.05 -3.10 14.95
C GLU A 32 -14.10 -3.36 13.77
N PRO A 33 -13.90 -4.62 13.34
CA PRO A 33 -13.09 -4.94 12.18
C PRO A 33 -13.67 -4.31 10.91
N PRO A 34 -12.83 -3.78 10.00
CA PRO A 34 -13.29 -3.22 8.74
C PRO A 34 -13.80 -4.32 7.80
N LEU A 35 -14.67 -3.94 6.86
CA LEU A 35 -15.20 -4.89 5.88
C LEU A 35 -14.08 -5.38 4.96
N ALA A 36 -13.83 -6.69 4.96
CA ALA A 36 -12.83 -7.33 4.10
C ALA A 36 -13.49 -8.35 3.17
N VAL A 37 -13.30 -8.20 1.86
CA VAL A 37 -13.85 -9.06 0.82
C VAL A 37 -12.72 -9.72 0.04
N THR A 38 -12.84 -11.02 -0.21
CA THR A 38 -11.87 -11.76 -1.03
C THR A 38 -12.34 -11.78 -2.48
N LEU A 39 -11.47 -11.43 -3.42
CA LEU A 39 -11.66 -11.64 -4.86
C LEU A 39 -10.67 -12.68 -5.41
N SER A 40 -11.12 -13.46 -6.38
CA SER A 40 -10.27 -14.42 -7.10
C SER A 40 -9.11 -13.71 -7.81
N ALA A 41 -7.97 -14.40 -7.94
CA ALA A 41 -6.83 -13.94 -8.73
C ALA A 41 -7.15 -13.78 -10.23
N GLU A 42 -8.23 -14.36 -10.74
CA GLU A 42 -8.70 -14.19 -12.11
C GLU A 42 -9.61 -12.96 -12.28
N SER A 43 -10.12 -12.41 -11.17
CA SER A 43 -10.97 -11.21 -11.22
C SER A 43 -10.18 -10.03 -11.78
N ALA A 44 -10.71 -9.38 -12.81
CA ALA A 44 -10.26 -8.06 -13.25
C ALA A 44 -11.05 -6.92 -12.58
N GLY A 45 -12.10 -7.26 -11.83
CA GLY A 45 -12.98 -6.31 -11.18
C GLY A 45 -12.38 -5.71 -9.91
N VAL A 46 -12.80 -4.49 -9.63
CA VAL A 46 -12.79 -3.87 -8.30
C VAL A 46 -14.24 -3.78 -7.81
N PRO A 47 -14.50 -3.71 -6.49
CA PRO A 47 -15.84 -3.43 -5.98
C PRO A 47 -16.44 -2.18 -6.64
N ALA A 48 -17.76 -2.18 -6.89
CA ALA A 48 -18.41 -1.03 -7.50
C ALA A 48 -18.19 0.23 -6.64
N GLY A 49 -17.78 1.34 -7.28
CA GLY A 49 -17.47 2.59 -6.57
C GLY A 49 -16.06 2.69 -5.99
N SER A 50 -15.25 1.64 -6.09
CA SER A 50 -13.87 1.62 -5.57
C SER A 50 -13.00 2.72 -6.17
N LEU A 51 -12.21 3.37 -5.31
CA LEU A 51 -11.17 4.31 -5.69
C LEU A 51 -9.94 3.61 -6.28
N LEU A 52 -9.75 2.33 -5.98
CA LEU A 52 -8.59 1.56 -6.43
C LEU A 52 -8.66 1.33 -7.95
N PRO A 53 -7.52 1.48 -8.67
CA PRO A 53 -7.50 1.23 -10.10
C PRO A 53 -7.78 -0.25 -10.41
N PRO A 54 -8.41 -0.54 -11.56
CA PRO A 54 -8.53 -1.90 -12.08
C PRO A 54 -7.18 -2.58 -12.13
N ARG A 55 -7.20 -3.90 -12.04
CA ARG A 55 -5.96 -4.68 -12.05
C ARG A 55 -5.36 -4.71 -13.46
N GLU A 56 -4.07 -4.43 -13.56
CA GLU A 56 -3.30 -4.72 -14.77
C GLU A 56 -3.24 -6.25 -14.99
N ARG A 57 -3.63 -6.70 -16.19
CA ARG A 57 -3.46 -8.10 -16.56
C ARG A 57 -1.96 -8.39 -16.64
N PHE A 58 -1.43 -9.13 -15.68
CA PHE A 58 -0.03 -9.53 -15.69
C PHE A 58 0.29 -10.35 -16.94
N SER A 59 1.13 -9.81 -17.84
CA SER A 59 1.77 -10.55 -18.93
C SER A 59 3.21 -10.90 -18.53
N GLY A 60 3.36 -11.90 -17.68
CA GLY A 60 4.66 -12.35 -17.17
C GLY A 60 4.46 -13.26 -15.96
N MET A 61 5.50 -14.00 -15.56
CA MET A 61 5.46 -14.92 -14.43
C MET A 61 6.00 -14.26 -13.14
N PRO A 62 5.22 -13.50 -12.35
CA PRO A 62 5.46 -13.35 -10.92
C PRO A 62 4.84 -14.54 -10.17
N ALA A 63 5.20 -14.70 -8.89
CA ALA A 63 4.64 -15.78 -8.07
C ALA A 63 3.10 -15.78 -8.12
N PRO A 64 2.46 -16.97 -8.18
CA PRO A 64 1.03 -17.09 -8.45
C PRO A 64 0.25 -16.40 -7.34
N THR A 65 -0.37 -15.27 -7.68
CA THR A 65 -1.34 -14.62 -6.77
C THR A 65 -2.51 -15.59 -6.59
N ARG A 66 -2.83 -15.91 -5.34
CA ARG A 66 -3.90 -16.83 -4.93
C ARG A 66 -5.25 -16.11 -4.94
N CYS A 67 -5.28 -14.93 -4.34
CA CYS A 67 -6.47 -14.07 -4.25
C CYS A 67 -6.04 -12.64 -3.92
N TYR A 68 -7.01 -11.73 -3.96
CA TYR A 68 -6.89 -10.37 -3.44
C TYR A 68 -7.84 -10.21 -2.27
N VAL A 69 -7.42 -9.47 -1.24
CA VAL A 69 -8.30 -9.00 -0.18
C VAL A 69 -8.50 -7.51 -0.37
N TYR A 70 -9.75 -7.10 -0.52
CA TYR A 70 -10.18 -5.72 -0.58
C TYR A 70 -10.76 -5.32 0.77
N VAL A 71 -10.31 -4.20 1.31
CA VAL A 71 -10.86 -3.61 2.52
C VAL A 71 -11.37 -2.22 2.17
N ASP A 72 -12.56 -1.92 2.67
CA ASP A 72 -13.13 -0.57 2.68
C ASP A 72 -13.36 -0.17 4.14
N ALA A 73 -12.73 0.94 4.54
CA ALA A 73 -12.72 1.40 5.91
C ALA A 73 -13.03 2.90 5.96
N PRO A 74 -14.21 3.31 6.51
CA PRO A 74 -14.57 4.72 6.60
C PRO A 74 -13.92 5.45 7.79
N THR A 75 -13.38 4.70 8.78
CA THR A 75 -12.82 5.25 10.03
C THR A 75 -11.43 4.68 10.30
N PRO A 76 -10.53 5.41 11.00
CA PRO A 76 -10.69 6.78 11.51
C PRO A 76 -10.64 7.86 10.41
N ARG A 77 -10.16 7.49 9.23
CA ARG A 77 -10.22 8.27 7.99
C ARG A 77 -10.62 7.28 6.89
N ALA A 78 -11.41 7.73 5.92
CA ALA A 78 -11.79 6.87 4.80
C ALA A 78 -10.55 6.40 4.03
N PHE A 79 -10.46 5.10 3.75
CA PHE A 79 -9.48 4.52 2.83
C PHE A 79 -9.97 3.18 2.28
N GLU A 80 -9.42 2.81 1.13
CA GLU A 80 -9.50 1.45 0.59
C GLU A 80 -8.12 0.81 0.58
N LEU A 81 -8.07 -0.50 0.76
CA LEU A 81 -6.85 -1.31 0.68
C LEU A 81 -7.08 -2.53 -0.19
N ARG A 82 -6.19 -2.77 -1.15
CA ARG A 82 -6.05 -4.04 -1.84
C ARG A 82 -4.75 -4.72 -1.44
N ALA A 83 -4.86 -5.87 -0.80
CA ALA A 83 -3.74 -6.75 -0.50
C ALA A 83 -3.67 -7.90 -1.50
N SER A 84 -2.51 -8.09 -2.13
CA SER A 84 -2.24 -9.30 -2.93
C SER A 84 -1.86 -10.45 -2.01
N VAL A 85 -2.51 -11.60 -2.15
CA VAL A 85 -2.16 -12.82 -1.42
C VAL A 85 -1.44 -13.76 -2.37
N MET A 86 -0.17 -14.00 -2.11
CA MET A 86 0.70 -14.84 -2.93
C MET A 86 0.65 -16.28 -2.45
N GLY A 87 0.56 -17.23 -3.39
CA GLY A 87 0.71 -18.64 -3.10
C GLY A 87 2.18 -19.06 -3.08
N GLY A 88 2.56 -19.89 -2.10
CA GLY A 88 3.90 -20.45 -2.00
C GLY A 88 3.92 -21.84 -1.36
N ARG A 89 5.14 -22.35 -1.15
CA ARG A 89 5.39 -23.54 -0.34
C ARG A 89 6.36 -23.18 0.78
N SER A 90 6.06 -23.64 2.00
CA SER A 90 7.01 -23.63 3.12
C SER A 90 7.22 -25.10 3.52
N GLY A 91 8.35 -25.66 3.07
CA GLY A 91 8.60 -27.10 3.13
C GLY A 91 7.55 -27.89 2.34
N ILE A 92 6.91 -28.86 3.00
CA ILE A 92 5.90 -29.76 2.39
C ILE A 92 4.50 -29.13 2.39
N ARG A 93 4.28 -28.03 3.12
CA ARG A 93 2.95 -27.41 3.29
C ARG A 93 2.77 -26.23 2.33
N ARG A 94 1.53 -26.06 1.84
CA ARG A 94 1.12 -24.84 1.14
C ARG A 94 1.22 -23.67 2.13
N SER A 95 1.95 -22.63 1.75
CA SER A 95 1.97 -21.36 2.47
C SER A 95 1.29 -20.29 1.63
N LEU A 96 0.72 -19.31 2.30
CA LEU A 96 0.32 -18.06 1.67
C LEU A 96 1.19 -16.95 2.24
N GLY A 97 1.54 -15.98 1.40
CA GLY A 97 2.32 -14.79 1.75
C GLY A 97 1.52 -13.53 1.39
N LEU A 98 1.78 -12.42 2.08
CA LEU A 98 1.28 -11.11 1.68
C LEU A 98 2.24 -10.50 0.66
N GLY A 99 1.72 -10.17 -0.51
CA GLY A 99 2.43 -9.43 -1.55
C GLY A 99 2.30 -7.93 -1.34
N HIS A 100 2.05 -7.23 -2.45
CA HIS A 100 1.90 -5.78 -2.45
C HIS A 100 0.59 -5.35 -1.80
N LEU A 101 0.65 -4.26 -1.07
CA LEU A 101 -0.47 -3.53 -0.51
C LEU A 101 -0.66 -2.27 -1.36
N LEU A 102 -1.87 -2.03 -1.86
CA LEU A 102 -2.23 -0.80 -2.54
C LEU A 102 -3.33 -0.10 -1.75
N TYR A 103 -2.99 1.05 -1.18
CA TYR A 103 -3.94 1.93 -0.52
C TYR A 103 -4.47 2.97 -1.50
N ALA A 104 -5.75 3.33 -1.34
CA ALA A 104 -6.35 4.52 -1.92
C ALA A 104 -6.96 5.34 -0.78
N VAL A 105 -6.47 6.56 -0.59
CA VAL A 105 -6.95 7.47 0.46
C VAL A 105 -7.51 8.73 -0.22
N PRO A 106 -8.81 9.03 -0.11
CA PRO A 106 -9.35 10.29 -0.58
C PRO A 106 -8.72 11.46 0.19
N LEU A 107 -8.38 12.51 -0.55
CA LEU A 107 -7.92 13.79 -0.02
C LEU A 107 -8.94 14.88 -0.41
N ALA A 108 -9.19 15.81 0.51
CA ALA A 108 -10.10 16.93 0.25
C ALA A 108 -9.55 17.95 -0.78
N PRO A 109 -8.25 18.31 -0.77
CA PRO A 109 -7.69 19.23 -1.74
C PRO A 109 -7.73 18.66 -3.16
N ARG A 110 -8.08 19.50 -4.12
CA ARG A 110 -7.97 19.19 -5.56
C ARG A 110 -6.55 19.48 -6.02
N VAL A 111 -5.98 18.55 -6.77
CA VAL A 111 -4.76 18.77 -7.54
C VAL A 111 -5.13 18.99 -9.01
N PRO A 112 -4.40 19.84 -9.76
CA PRO A 112 -4.72 20.14 -11.15
C PRO A 112 -4.33 19.00 -12.10
N SER A 113 -3.35 18.18 -11.72
CA SER A 113 -2.82 17.08 -12.52
C SER A 113 -2.25 15.99 -11.63
N HIS A 114 -1.86 14.87 -12.24
CA HIS A 114 -1.18 13.78 -11.57
C HIS A 114 0.15 14.23 -10.95
N ILE A 115 0.35 13.87 -9.68
CA ILE A 115 1.59 14.10 -8.93
C ILE A 115 2.16 12.75 -8.54
N GLU A 116 3.47 12.55 -8.71
CA GLU A 116 4.14 11.30 -8.36
C GLU A 116 5.41 11.58 -7.55
N LEU A 117 5.69 10.75 -6.54
CA LEU A 117 7.00 10.73 -5.91
C LEU A 117 7.98 10.04 -6.87
N GLY A 118 8.89 10.81 -7.46
CA GLY A 118 9.94 10.29 -8.34
C GLY A 118 10.80 9.27 -7.61
N LEU A 119 11.25 8.22 -8.29
CA LEU A 119 12.20 7.27 -7.73
C LEU A 119 13.54 7.98 -7.56
N GLY A 120 13.88 8.36 -6.33
CA GLY A 120 15.24 8.80 -6.00
C GLY A 120 16.22 7.78 -6.55
N ALA A 121 17.10 8.21 -7.46
CA ALA A 121 18.07 7.31 -8.07
C ALA A 121 18.97 6.71 -6.97
N ALA A 122 19.70 5.64 -7.31
CA ALA A 122 20.59 4.84 -6.47
C ALA A 122 21.15 5.46 -5.15
N PRO A 123 21.51 4.62 -4.14
CA PRO A 123 22.08 5.08 -2.87
C PRO A 123 23.17 6.15 -3.07
N GLY A 124 22.92 7.37 -2.60
CA GLY A 124 23.82 8.53 -2.78
C GLY A 124 23.34 9.60 -3.79
N SER A 125 22.19 9.42 -4.44
CA SER A 125 21.57 10.45 -5.30
C SER A 125 20.67 11.42 -4.51
N VAL A 126 20.18 12.46 -5.20
CA VAL A 126 19.23 13.44 -4.67
C VAL A 126 18.01 12.71 -4.08
N PRO A 127 17.50 13.12 -2.90
CA PRO A 127 16.28 12.53 -2.33
C PRO A 127 15.14 12.54 -3.35
N ALA A 128 14.30 11.50 -3.33
CA ALA A 128 13.08 11.48 -4.13
C ALA A 128 12.27 12.75 -3.87
N ARG A 129 11.77 13.36 -4.95
CA ARG A 129 10.93 14.55 -4.91
C ARG A 129 9.63 14.25 -5.65
N PHE A 130 8.61 15.01 -5.31
CA PHE A 130 7.37 15.03 -6.06
C PHE A 130 7.57 15.72 -7.41
N ASP A 131 7.11 15.07 -8.47
CA ASP A 131 7.07 15.54 -9.84
C ASP A 131 5.61 15.70 -10.29
N GLY A 132 5.35 16.64 -11.23
CA GLY A 132 4.00 17.00 -11.67
C GLY A 132 3.80 18.52 -11.76
N ASP A 133 2.64 19.01 -11.35
CA ASP A 133 2.35 20.45 -11.28
C ASP A 133 3.33 21.19 -10.36
N THR A 134 3.98 22.24 -10.87
CA THR A 134 5.04 22.95 -10.15
C THR A 134 4.54 23.62 -8.87
N ALA A 135 3.35 24.24 -8.90
CA ALA A 135 2.83 24.94 -7.73
C ALA A 135 2.47 23.98 -6.59
N VAL A 136 2.00 22.78 -6.91
CA VAL A 136 1.72 21.71 -5.95
C VAL A 136 3.01 21.05 -5.46
N THR A 137 3.86 20.61 -6.38
CA THR A 137 5.11 19.91 -6.05
C THR A 137 6.05 20.79 -5.24
N ASP A 138 6.13 22.10 -5.49
CA ASP A 138 6.91 23.02 -4.68
C ASP A 138 6.47 23.05 -3.22
N ARG A 139 5.17 22.92 -2.93
CA ARG A 139 4.66 22.87 -1.54
C ARG A 139 5.01 21.55 -0.87
N LEU A 140 4.75 20.43 -1.56
CA LEU A 140 5.05 19.10 -1.05
C LEU A 140 6.56 18.91 -0.82
N ASN A 141 7.39 19.37 -1.74
CA ASN A 141 8.85 19.25 -1.68
C ASN A 141 9.50 20.22 -0.66
N ARG A 142 8.77 21.23 -0.18
CA ARG A 142 9.24 22.12 0.89
C ARG A 142 9.16 21.49 2.28
N ASP A 143 8.30 20.49 2.47
CA ASP A 143 8.20 19.77 3.73
C ASP A 143 9.13 18.55 3.75
N ALA A 144 10.30 18.71 4.38
CA ALA A 144 11.29 17.64 4.51
C ALA A 144 10.74 16.41 5.27
N ARG A 145 9.86 16.61 6.26
CA ARG A 145 9.27 15.51 7.02
C ARG A 145 8.28 14.73 6.17
N LEU A 146 7.52 15.43 5.31
CA LEU A 146 6.63 14.79 4.35
C LEU A 146 7.42 13.91 3.38
N LEU A 147 8.56 14.39 2.87
CA LEU A 147 9.44 13.60 2.03
C LEU A 147 9.98 12.37 2.76
N ASP A 148 10.50 12.52 3.98
CA ASP A 148 11.01 11.38 4.78
C ASP A 148 9.93 10.30 4.98
N LEU A 149 8.70 10.72 5.27
CA LEU A 149 7.55 9.81 5.40
C LEU A 149 7.20 9.14 4.08
N ALA A 150 7.20 9.89 2.97
CA ALA A 150 6.96 9.36 1.63
C ALA A 150 7.95 8.22 1.31
N HIS A 151 9.25 8.45 1.56
CA HIS A 151 10.30 7.45 1.36
C HIS A 151 10.12 6.21 2.24
N ALA A 152 9.73 6.40 3.51
CA ALA A 152 9.48 5.30 4.43
C ALA A 152 8.25 4.45 4.04
N LEU A 153 7.29 5.03 3.32
CA LEU A 153 6.11 4.35 2.80
C LEU A 153 6.38 3.58 1.51
N THR A 154 7.35 3.98 0.71
CA THR A 154 7.64 3.38 -0.61
C THR A 154 9.00 2.67 -0.62
N PRO A 155 9.21 1.58 0.15
CA PRO A 155 10.45 0.83 0.05
C PRO A 155 10.57 0.23 -1.35
N ALA A 156 11.59 0.63 -2.09
CA ALA A 156 11.90 0.07 -3.42
C ALA A 156 12.55 -1.32 -3.34
N THR A 157 13.02 -1.74 -2.16
CA THR A 157 13.69 -3.02 -1.93
C THR A 157 13.12 -3.76 -0.73
N ALA A 158 12.96 -5.08 -0.85
CA ALA A 158 12.58 -5.97 0.24
C ALA A 158 13.43 -7.25 0.22
N GLY A 159 13.69 -7.82 1.38
CA GLY A 159 14.62 -8.94 1.50
C GLY A 159 14.94 -9.32 2.94
N LEU A 160 15.37 -10.56 3.13
CA LEU A 160 15.77 -11.07 4.45
C LEU A 160 17.06 -10.37 4.93
N ASP A 161 18.00 -10.20 4.01
CA ASP A 161 19.30 -9.55 4.22
C ASP A 161 19.77 -8.88 2.93
N ARG A 162 21.00 -8.35 2.93
CA ARG A 162 21.61 -7.66 1.78
C ARG A 162 21.90 -8.57 0.59
N GLN A 163 21.92 -9.89 0.76
CA GLN A 163 22.20 -10.87 -0.28
C GLN A 163 20.91 -11.38 -0.94
N TYR A 164 19.80 -11.44 -0.18
CA TYR A 164 18.49 -11.90 -0.64
C TYR A 164 17.47 -10.76 -0.68
N THR A 165 17.77 -9.72 -1.47
CA THR A 165 16.85 -8.61 -1.75
C THR A 165 16.25 -8.70 -3.15
N TRP A 166 14.99 -8.32 -3.29
CA TRP A 166 14.31 -8.09 -4.56
C TRP A 166 13.82 -6.64 -4.66
N GLN A 167 13.68 -6.16 -5.90
CA GLN A 167 13.05 -4.88 -6.19
C GLN A 167 11.54 -5.02 -6.10
N VAL A 168 10.90 -4.00 -5.54
CA VAL A 168 9.46 -3.96 -5.31
C VAL A 168 8.93 -2.76 -6.06
N ALA A 169 7.89 -2.97 -6.87
CA ALA A 169 7.15 -1.87 -7.46
C ALA A 169 6.63 -0.97 -6.33
N CYS A 170 7.14 0.25 -6.28
CA CYS A 170 6.74 1.27 -5.33
C CYS A 170 6.04 2.39 -6.09
N ARG A 171 4.97 2.91 -5.50
CA ARG A 171 4.15 3.96 -6.09
C ARG A 171 3.64 4.83 -4.96
N LEU A 172 3.81 6.14 -5.10
CA LEU A 172 3.12 7.12 -4.28
C LEU A 172 2.68 8.25 -5.21
N THR A 173 1.38 8.29 -5.51
CA THR A 173 0.81 9.25 -6.47
C THR A 173 -0.40 9.94 -5.88
N ILE A 174 -0.65 11.18 -6.30
CA ILE A 174 -1.87 11.92 -6.00
C ILE A 174 -2.57 12.22 -7.33
N ASP A 175 -3.72 11.60 -7.54
CA ASP A 175 -4.45 11.68 -8.79
C ASP A 175 -5.67 12.61 -8.62
N PRO A 176 -5.95 13.49 -9.60
CA PRO A 176 -7.09 14.39 -9.54
C PRO A 176 -8.43 13.64 -9.62
N ARG A 177 -9.44 14.15 -8.90
CA ARG A 177 -10.84 13.67 -8.96
C ARG A 177 -11.80 14.85 -9.06
N PRO A 178 -13.03 14.64 -9.56
CA PRO A 178 -14.05 15.70 -9.60
C PRO A 178 -14.26 16.40 -8.26
N ASP A 179 -14.23 15.65 -7.15
CA ASP A 179 -14.54 16.15 -5.80
C ASP A 179 -13.32 16.34 -4.88
N GLY A 180 -12.10 16.21 -5.39
CA GLY A 180 -10.88 16.25 -4.57
C GLY A 180 -9.70 15.63 -5.28
N SER A 181 -8.94 14.81 -4.55
CA SER A 181 -7.89 13.96 -5.12
C SER A 181 -7.82 12.64 -4.38
N VAL A 182 -7.07 11.67 -4.93
CA VAL A 182 -6.84 10.37 -4.28
C VAL A 182 -5.36 10.13 -4.20
N LEU A 183 -4.88 9.87 -2.98
CA LEU A 183 -3.55 9.37 -2.72
C LEU A 183 -3.53 7.86 -2.94
N PHE A 184 -2.68 7.39 -3.85
CA PHE A 184 -2.35 5.97 -4.00
C PHE A 184 -1.00 5.68 -3.38
N VAL A 185 -0.95 4.67 -2.51
CA VAL A 185 0.31 4.19 -1.92
C VAL A 185 0.44 2.69 -2.17
N GLN A 186 1.42 2.29 -2.98
CA GLN A 186 1.81 0.91 -3.15
C GLN A 186 3.02 0.60 -2.27
N THR A 187 2.84 -0.29 -1.30
CA THR A 187 3.81 -0.62 -0.27
C THR A 187 3.79 -2.11 0.06
N LEU A 188 4.55 -2.50 1.09
CA LEU A 188 4.60 -3.85 1.64
C LEU A 188 4.23 -3.85 3.11
N HIS A 189 3.79 -5.02 3.58
CA HIS A 189 3.71 -5.29 5.00
C HIS A 189 5.11 -5.26 5.64
N ARG A 190 5.18 -4.91 6.91
CA ARG A 190 6.42 -4.79 7.69
C ARG A 190 6.42 -5.85 8.81
N PRO A 191 7.52 -6.54 9.08
CA PRO A 191 7.60 -7.40 10.26
C PRO A 191 7.58 -6.53 11.52
N THR A 192 6.96 -7.03 12.58
CA THR A 192 7.00 -6.42 13.92
C THR A 192 7.57 -7.42 14.91
N SER A 193 7.88 -6.98 16.13
CA SER A 193 8.37 -7.88 17.19
C SER A 193 7.36 -8.96 17.60
N ARG A 194 6.06 -8.74 17.31
CA ARG A 194 4.96 -9.65 17.68
C ARG A 194 4.33 -10.37 16.49
N ALA A 195 4.32 -9.76 15.31
CA ALA A 195 3.74 -10.31 14.10
C ALA A 195 4.23 -9.54 12.86
N TRP A 196 3.32 -8.81 12.22
CA TRP A 196 3.52 -7.98 11.04
C TRP A 196 2.57 -6.80 11.12
N SER A 197 2.78 -5.82 10.26
CA SER A 197 1.98 -4.62 10.16
C SER A 197 1.71 -4.27 8.70
N LEU A 198 0.50 -3.83 8.40
CA LEU A 198 0.08 -3.30 7.10
C LEU A 198 0.54 -1.85 6.92
N GLY A 199 0.92 -1.18 8.01
CA GLY A 199 1.38 0.20 8.04
C GLY A 199 0.28 1.21 7.76
N ALA A 200 -0.98 0.85 8.03
CA ALA A 200 -2.13 1.70 7.71
C ALA A 200 -2.04 3.04 8.45
N HIS A 201 -1.61 3.03 9.72
CA HIS A 201 -1.40 4.25 10.51
C HIS A 201 -0.43 5.22 9.82
N ALA A 202 0.69 4.73 9.30
CA ALA A 202 1.69 5.57 8.62
C ALA A 202 1.15 6.12 7.29
N VAL A 203 0.35 5.34 6.56
CA VAL A 203 -0.31 5.80 5.33
C VAL A 203 -1.32 6.90 5.64
N LEU A 204 -2.13 6.75 6.69
CA LEU A 204 -3.13 7.76 7.08
C LEU A 204 -2.49 9.03 7.67
N ASP A 205 -1.42 8.92 8.46
CA ASP A 205 -0.66 10.09 8.94
C ASP A 205 -0.03 10.85 7.77
N PHE A 206 0.58 10.13 6.82
CA PHE A 206 1.11 10.75 5.61
C PHE A 206 0.00 11.45 4.80
N ALA A 207 -1.17 10.81 4.64
CA ALA A 207 -2.30 11.42 3.93
C ALA A 207 -2.75 12.73 4.58
N ALA A 208 -2.85 12.77 5.91
CA ALA A 208 -3.21 13.99 6.66
C ALA A 208 -2.18 15.12 6.49
N ARG A 209 -0.89 14.78 6.47
CA ARG A 209 0.20 15.74 6.24
C ARG A 209 0.22 16.24 4.80
N ALA A 210 0.07 15.34 3.83
CA ALA A 210 -0.03 15.69 2.42
C ALA A 210 -1.21 16.64 2.19
N GLU A 211 -2.37 16.32 2.76
CA GLU A 211 -3.56 17.18 2.72
C GLU A 211 -3.29 18.58 3.28
N THR A 212 -2.59 18.66 4.42
CA THR A 212 -2.20 19.94 5.02
C THR A 212 -1.25 20.74 4.12
N ALA A 213 -0.31 20.08 3.44
CA ALA A 213 0.65 20.72 2.55
C ALA A 213 0.04 21.16 1.20
N LEU A 214 -1.09 20.57 0.81
CA LEU A 214 -1.79 20.89 -0.45
C LEU A 214 -2.71 22.11 -0.34
N VAL A 215 -3.12 22.50 0.87
CA VAL A 215 -3.89 23.73 1.14
C VAL A 215 -2.98 24.95 0.98
#